data_AF-A0A969VG63-F1
#
_entry.id   AF-A0A969VG63-F1
#
_cell.length_a   1.000
_cell.length_b   1.000
_cell.length_c   1.000
_cell.angle_alpha   90.00
_cell.angle_beta   90.00
_cell.angle_gamma   90.00
#
_symmetry.space_group_name_H-M   'P 1'
#
loop_
_entity.id
_entity.type
_entity.pdbx_description
1 polymer ?
#
loop_
_entity_poly.entity_id
_entity_poly.type
_entity_poly.pdbx_seq_one_letter_code
_entity_poly.pdbx_strand_id
1 'polypeptide(L)'
;MLLVGKRKYLRLPIETLQRQALQGKLPGRKIEKEGRFLKVAIDDWLRSQSTGSTLLQQAGAFADDVSLPELRESIYQARGRSEVDQ
;
A
#
# COMPACT_ATOMS: atom_id res chain seq x y z
N MET A 1 7.29 22.93 17.34
CA MET A 1 7.35 21.55 17.88
C MET A 1 8.13 20.69 16.90
N LEU A 2 9.45 20.73 17.07
CA LEU A 2 10.44 20.51 16.02
C LEU A 2 10.92 19.05 15.98
N LEU A 3 11.45 18.67 14.81
CA LEU A 3 11.97 17.39 14.30
C LEU A 3 12.58 16.34 15.26
N VAL A 4 12.88 16.65 16.52
CA VAL A 4 13.48 15.74 17.51
C VAL A 4 12.51 14.62 17.94
N GLY A 5 11.20 14.91 18.05
CA GLY A 5 10.20 13.89 18.42
C GLY A 5 9.97 12.81 17.34
N LYS A 6 10.29 13.11 16.08
CA LYS A 6 9.96 12.23 14.93
C LYS A 6 10.92 11.06 14.74
N ARG A 7 12.20 11.23 15.10
CA ARG A 7 13.19 10.14 15.11
C ARG A 7 12.83 9.05 16.12
N LYS A 8 12.27 9.42 17.28
CA LYS A 8 11.78 8.44 18.26
C LYS A 8 10.54 7.69 17.76
N TYR A 9 9.67 8.38 17.03
CA TYR A 9 8.40 7.82 16.56
C TYR A 9 8.60 6.79 15.43
N LEU A 10 9.36 7.15 14.40
CA LEU A 10 9.58 6.30 13.23
C LEU A 10 10.85 5.45 13.30
N ARG A 11 11.74 5.73 14.26
CA ARG A 11 13.04 5.03 14.43
C ARG A 11 13.91 5.03 13.16
N LEU A 12 13.82 6.08 12.35
CA LEU A 12 14.60 6.25 11.12
C LEU A 12 15.55 7.46 11.20
N PRO A 13 16.72 7.39 10.54
CA PRO A 13 17.59 8.55 10.35
C PRO A 13 16.87 9.69 9.63
N ILE A 14 17.20 10.93 10.00
CA ILE A 14 16.51 12.12 9.49
C ILE A 14 16.67 12.30 7.98
N GLU A 15 17.84 11.93 7.45
CA GLU A 15 18.14 11.93 6.02
C GLU A 15 17.24 10.96 5.25
N THR A 16 16.95 9.79 5.84
CA THR A 16 16.06 8.79 5.24
C THR A 16 14.61 9.29 5.22
N LEU A 17 14.16 9.94 6.29
CA LEU A 17 12.83 10.57 6.33
C LEU A 17 12.68 11.65 5.27
N GLN A 18 13.69 12.52 5.11
CA GLN A 18 13.68 13.57 4.10
C GLN A 18 13.71 13.00 2.67
N ARG A 19 14.57 12.02 2.40
CA ARG A 19 14.64 11.36 1.10
C ARG A 19 13.33 10.70 0.72
N GLN A 20 12.72 9.94 1.64
CA GLN A 20 11.43 9.27 1.36
C GLN A 20 10.28 10.25 1.19
N ALA A 21 10.26 11.36 1.93
CA ALA A 21 9.27 12.42 1.77
C ALA A 21 9.40 13.11 0.40
N LEU A 22 10.63 13.41 -0.04
CA LEU A 22 10.89 13.98 -1.37
C LEU A 22 10.49 13.02 -2.50
N GLN A 23 10.63 11.71 -2.28
CA GLN A 23 10.20 10.67 -3.21
C GLN A 23 8.69 10.36 -3.17
N GLY A 24 7.92 11.04 -2.31
CA GLY A 24 6.49 10.78 -2.14
C GLY A 24 6.15 9.45 -1.47
N LYS A 25 7.14 8.71 -0.96
CA LYS A 25 6.97 7.39 -0.33
C LYS A 25 6.54 7.47 1.13
N LEU A 26 6.69 8.63 1.75
CA LEU A 26 6.34 8.90 3.13
C LEU A 26 5.56 10.21 3.19
N PRO A 27 4.37 10.25 3.82
CA PRO A 27 3.55 11.45 3.87
C PRO A 27 4.25 12.53 4.70
N GLY A 28 4.70 13.57 4.02
CA GLY A 28 5.39 14.69 4.62
C GLY A 28 5.63 15.78 3.58
N ARG A 29 5.88 17.00 4.06
CA ARG A 29 6.23 18.15 3.22
C ARG A 29 7.46 18.84 3.79
N LYS A 30 8.37 19.22 2.90
CA LYS A 30 9.43 20.17 3.24
C LYS A 30 8.89 21.57 3.00
N ILE A 31 8.80 22.37 4.05
CA ILE A 31 8.46 23.79 3.97
C ILE A 31 9.71 24.55 4.38
N GLU A 32 10.29 25.27 3.42
CA GLU A 32 11.60 25.92 3.56
C GLU A 32 12.70 24.94 4.03
N LYS A 33 13.23 25.13 5.23
CA LYS A 33 14.28 24.30 5.84
C LYS A 33 13.70 23.20 6.74
N GLU A 34 12.40 23.19 7.00
CA GLU A 34 11.79 22.29 7.98
C GLU A 34 10.92 21.19 7.35
N GLY A 35 11.08 19.98 7.87
CA GLY A 35 10.22 18.84 7.53
C GLY A 35 8.95 18.80 8.40
N ARG A 36 7.79 19.01 7.78
CA ARG A 36 6.48 18.82 8.40
C ARG A 36 5.93 17.44 8.05
N PHE A 37 5.47 16.75 9.09
CA PHE A 37 4.93 15.39 9.04
C PHE A 37 3.76 15.41 10.02
N LEU A 38 2.56 15.18 9.51
CA LEU A 38 1.34 15.14 10.33
C LEU A 38 1.26 13.76 10.98
N LYS A 39 1.08 13.70 12.31
CA LYS A 39 1.03 12.43 13.04
C LYS A 39 -0.06 11.50 12.48
N VAL A 40 -1.27 12.01 12.26
CA VAL A 40 -2.40 11.25 11.72
C VAL A 40 -2.07 10.63 10.36
N ALA A 41 -1.50 11.42 9.44
CA ALA A 41 -1.11 10.90 8.12
C ALA A 41 -0.02 9.82 8.19
N ILE A 42 0.91 9.93 9.15
CA ILE A 42 1.94 8.92 9.39
C ILE A 42 1.31 7.65 9.99
N ASP A 43 0.38 7.79 10.92
CA ASP A 43 -0.31 6.66 11.56
C ASP A 43 -1.13 5.87 10.53
N ASP A 44 -1.85 6.57 9.66
CA ASP A 44 -2.64 5.95 8.60
C ASP A 44 -1.75 5.28 7.55
N TRP A 45 -0.63 5.91 7.18
CA TRP A 45 0.36 5.29 6.31
C TRP A 45 0.97 4.02 6.92
N LEU A 46 1.28 4.01 8.22
CA LEU A 46 1.78 2.81 8.89
C LEU A 46 0.73 1.68 8.91
N ARG A 47 -0.56 2.03 9.01
CA ARG A 47 -1.68 1.06 8.93
C ARG A 47 -1.91 0.53 7.52
N SER A 48 -1.78 1.38 6.50
CA SER A 48 -2.06 1.03 5.10
C SER A 48 -1.02 0.09 4.48
N GLN A 49 0.17 -0.03 5.10
CA GLN A 49 1.30 -0.81 4.57
C GLN A 49 1.16 -2.33 4.81
N SER A 50 0.06 -2.77 5.41
CA SER A 50 -0.27 -4.19 5.52
C SER A 50 -0.96 -4.65 4.23
N THR A 51 -0.18 -4.88 3.16
CA THR A 51 -0.67 -5.55 1.93
C THR A 51 -1.38 -6.86 2.28
N GLY A 52 -0.90 -7.54 3.33
CA GLY A 52 -1.53 -8.73 3.89
C GLY A 52 -2.98 -8.50 4.30
N SER A 53 -3.32 -7.44 5.04
CA SER A 53 -4.70 -7.20 5.46
C SER A 53 -5.64 -6.87 4.31
N THR A 54 -5.16 -6.14 3.29
CA THR A 54 -5.98 -5.83 2.10
C THR A 54 -6.30 -7.11 1.33
N LEU A 55 -5.31 -7.99 1.12
CA LEU A 55 -5.52 -9.29 0.49
C LEU A 55 -6.40 -10.20 1.34
N LEU A 56 -6.24 -10.17 2.67
CA LEU A 56 -7.04 -10.96 3.60
C LEU A 56 -8.51 -10.54 3.61
N GLN A 57 -8.79 -9.23 3.50
CA GLN A 57 -10.15 -8.71 3.37
C GLN A 57 -10.85 -9.15 2.07
N GLN A 58 -10.08 -9.46 1.03
CA GLN A 58 -10.60 -9.92 -0.26
C GLN A 58 -10.76 -11.44 -0.34
N ALA A 59 -10.19 -12.18 0.61
CA ALA A 59 -10.25 -13.63 0.62
C ALA A 59 -11.70 -14.11 0.79
N GLY A 60 -12.20 -14.88 -0.18
CA GLY A 60 -13.57 -15.39 -0.16
C GLY A 60 -14.65 -14.35 -0.51
N ALA A 61 -14.29 -13.13 -0.91
CA ALA A 61 -15.26 -12.08 -1.26
C ALA A 61 -16.25 -12.48 -2.37
N PHE A 62 -15.87 -13.46 -3.20
CA PHE A 62 -16.69 -14.00 -4.29
C PHE A 62 -16.97 -15.50 -4.14
N ALA A 63 -16.90 -16.05 -2.92
CA ALA A 63 -17.10 -17.49 -2.69
C ALA A 63 -18.49 -17.97 -3.16
N ASP A 64 -19.51 -17.12 -3.03
CA ASP A 64 -20.90 -17.44 -3.40
C ASP A 64 -21.26 -17.00 -4.83
N ASP A 65 -20.32 -16.43 -5.59
CA ASP A 65 -20.58 -15.98 -6.96
C ASP A 65 -20.53 -17.15 -7.95
N VAL A 66 -21.71 -17.63 -8.30
CA VAL A 66 -21.92 -18.75 -9.22
C VAL A 66 -21.59 -18.44 -10.68
N SER A 67 -21.38 -17.15 -11.04
CA SER A 67 -21.09 -16.74 -12.42
C SER A 67 -19.60 -16.83 -12.78
N LEU A 68 -18.73 -16.92 -11.77
CA LEU A 68 -17.28 -16.93 -11.98
C LEU A 68 -16.76 -18.09 -12.84
N PRO A 69 -17.29 -19.33 -12.77
CA PRO A 69 -16.84 -20.41 -13.66
C PRO A 69 -17.04 -20.08 -15.15
N GLU A 70 -18.19 -19.51 -15.51
CA GLU A 70 -18.50 -19.12 -16.89
C GLU A 70 -17.61 -17.96 -17.36
N LEU A 71 -17.44 -16.94 -16.51
CA LEU A 71 -16.52 -15.82 -16.79
C LEU A 71 -15.08 -16.29 -16.98
N ARG A 72 -14.61 -17.23 -16.15
CA ARG A 72 -13.27 -17.79 -16.26
C ARG A 72 -13.10 -18.51 -17.60
N GLU A 73 -14.07 -19.32 -18.00
CA GLU A 73 -14.07 -20.02 -19.29
C GLU A 73 -14.01 -19.03 -20.47
N SER A 74 -14.84 -17.98 -20.45
CA SER A 74 -14.86 -16.97 -21.51
C SER A 74 -13.52 -16.23 -21.64
N ILE A 75 -12.83 -15.97 -20.53
CA ILE A 75 -11.51 -15.33 -20.51
C ILE A 75 -10.45 -16.22 -21.18
N TYR A 76 -10.44 -17.53 -20.90
CA TYR A 76 -9.47 -18.45 -21.50
C TYR A 76 -9.73 -18.67 -22.99
N GLN A 77 -11.00 -18.79 -23.40
CA GLN A 77 -11.39 -18.84 -24.81
C GLN A 77 -10.92 -17.59 -25.56
N ALA A 78 -11.15 -16.39 -25.00
CA ALA A 78 -10.70 -15.14 -25.61
C ALA A 78 -9.17 -15.03 -25.73
N ARG A 79 -8.42 -15.70 -24.84
CA ARG A 79 -6.95 -15.73 -24.87
C ARG A 79 -6.38 -16.79 -25.82
N GLY A 80 -7.22 -17.67 -26.40
CA GLY A 80 -6.78 -18.75 -27.27
C GLY A 80 -5.84 -19.77 -26.60
N ARG A 81 -5.92 -19.90 -25.27
CA ARG A 81 -5.08 -20.81 -24.49
C ARG A 81 -5.89 -21.52 -23.41
N SER A 82 -5.48 -22.74 -23.08
CA SER A 82 -6.06 -23.52 -21.97
C SER A 82 -5.70 -22.90 -20.61
N GLU A 83 -6.55 -23.14 -19.62
CA GLU A 83 -6.28 -22.82 -18.20
C GLU A 83 -5.14 -23.67 -17.64
N VAL A 84 -5.09 -24.93 -18.07
CA VAL A 84 -4.08 -25.90 -17.66
C VAL A 84 -3.05 -26.00 -18.76
N ASP A 85 -1.77 -25.84 -18.41
CA ASP A 85 -0.67 -26.22 -19.29
C ASP A 85 -0.76 -27.74 -19.51
N GLN A 86 -0.85 -28.15 -20.78
CA GLN A 86 -0.78 -29.57 -21.18
C GLN A 86 0.67 -30.04 -21.24
#